data_AF-A0A8X6IJ78-F1
#
_entry.id   AF-A0A8X6IJ78-F1
#
_cell.length_a   1.000
_cell.length_b   1.000
_cell.length_c   1.000
_cell.angle_alpha   90.00
_cell.angle_beta   90.00
_cell.angle_gamma   90.00
#
_symmetry.space_group_name_H-M   'P 1'
#
loop_
_entity.id
_entity.type
_entity.pdbx_description
1 polymer ?
#
loop_
_entity_poly.entity_id
_entity_poly.type
_entity_poly.pdbx_seq_one_letter_code
_entity_poly.pdbx_strand_id
1 'polypeptide(L)'
;SQRSFIQKNLSRQLSLNKVGEGGLLIHTFASKVPTRLKCARVQVKIRDILDKDEVIIEALEIDDVTSVPLEFAPIDIIKELKTKEINLCDVDYGVFGNENIS
;
A
#
# COMPACT_ATOMS: atom_id res chain seq x y z
N SER A 1 -4.69 -5.12 -10.22
CA SER A 1 -4.06 -3.87 -10.67
C SER A 1 -3.18 -3.38 -9.54
N GLN A 2 -1.86 -3.41 -9.72
CA GLN A 2 -0.90 -2.89 -8.76
C GLN A 2 -1.00 -1.36 -8.75
N ARG A 3 -1.04 -0.73 -7.57
CA ARG A 3 -1.11 0.73 -7.42
C ARG A 3 0.15 1.22 -6.72
N SER A 4 0.72 2.29 -7.25
CA SER A 4 1.85 3.00 -6.62
C SER A 4 1.34 4.09 -5.70
N PHE A 5 2.08 4.35 -4.62
CA PHE A 5 1.74 5.35 -3.61
C PHE A 5 2.93 6.28 -3.39
N ILE A 6 2.64 7.53 -3.05
CA ILE A 6 3.65 8.51 -2.66
C ILE A 6 3.13 9.35 -1.49
N GLN A 7 4.02 9.67 -0.56
CA GLN A 7 3.69 10.57 0.54
C GLN A 7 3.42 11.99 0.01
N LYS A 8 2.36 12.64 0.51
CA LYS A 8 2.01 14.02 0.14
C LYS A 8 3.15 15.00 0.34
N ASN A 9 3.94 14.83 1.40
CA ASN A 9 5.09 15.70 1.65
C ASN A 9 6.16 15.55 0.56
N LEU A 10 6.48 14.32 0.17
CA LEU A 10 7.44 14.06 -0.91
C LEU A 10 6.92 14.56 -2.26
N SER A 11 5.63 14.31 -2.56
CA SER A 11 4.99 14.83 -3.77
C SER A 11 5.10 16.35 -3.88
N ARG A 12 4.86 17.06 -2.76
CA ARG A 12 5.02 18.52 -2.68
C ARG A 12 6.47 18.97 -2.86
N GLN A 13 7.42 18.29 -2.22
CA GLN A 13 8.85 18.59 -2.36
C GLN A 13 9.32 18.43 -3.80
N LEU A 14 8.84 17.41 -4.50
CA LEU A 14 9.15 17.13 -5.90
C LEU A 14 8.29 17.93 -6.89
N SER A 15 7.33 18.74 -6.39
CA SER A 15 6.39 19.52 -7.21
C SER A 15 5.69 18.67 -8.28
N LEU A 16 5.22 17.48 -7.90
CA LEU A 16 4.60 16.55 -8.85
C LEU A 16 3.28 17.08 -9.39
N ASN A 17 3.03 16.78 -10.66
CA ASN A 17 1.81 17.21 -11.33
C ASN A 17 0.62 16.33 -10.95
N LYS A 18 -0.44 16.93 -10.42
CA LYS A 18 -1.73 16.26 -10.25
C LYS A 18 -2.36 15.99 -11.62
N VAL A 19 -2.60 14.71 -11.91
CA VAL A 19 -3.22 14.23 -13.15
C VAL A 19 -4.66 13.75 -12.95
N GLY A 20 -5.11 13.63 -11.70
CA GLY A 20 -6.49 13.27 -11.41
C GLY A 20 -6.74 12.98 -9.95
N GLU A 21 -7.78 12.19 -9.69
CA GLU A 21 -8.18 11.76 -8.36
C GLU A 21 -8.49 10.26 -8.38
N GLY A 22 -8.24 9.60 -7.24
CA GLY A 22 -8.49 8.18 -7.04
C GLY A 22 -9.08 7.90 -5.68
N GLY A 23 -9.82 6.80 -5.56
CA GLY A 23 -10.34 6.32 -4.28
C GLY A 23 -9.46 5.24 -3.69
N LEU A 24 -9.24 5.30 -2.38
CA LEU A 24 -8.66 4.25 -1.55
C LEU A 24 -9.70 3.82 -0.50
N LEU A 25 -9.80 2.52 -0.23
CA LEU A 25 -10.58 1.98 0.88
C LEU A 25 -9.61 1.45 1.93
N ILE A 26 -9.70 1.98 3.14
CA ILE A 26 -8.85 1.60 4.27
C ILE A 26 -9.70 0.77 5.22
N HIS A 27 -9.31 -0.50 5.41
CA HIS A 27 -9.90 -1.37 6.40
C HIS A 27 -9.04 -1.34 7.67
N THR A 28 -9.66 -1.11 8.82
CA THR A 28 -8.99 -1.17 10.12
C THR A 28 -9.59 -2.30 10.96
N PHE A 29 -8.82 -2.88 11.87
CA PHE A 29 -9.32 -3.95 12.75
C PHE A 29 -10.38 -3.45 13.73
N ALA A 30 -10.32 -2.17 14.12
CA ALA A 30 -11.28 -1.55 15.03
C ALA A 30 -12.64 -1.23 14.38
N SER A 31 -12.76 -1.26 13.04
CA SER A 31 -13.98 -0.90 12.32
C SER A 31 -14.48 -2.03 11.43
N LYS A 32 -15.81 -2.18 11.37
CA LYS A 32 -16.49 -3.03 10.37
C LYS A 32 -16.67 -2.33 9.03
N VAL A 33 -16.70 -0.99 9.02
CA VAL A 33 -16.91 -0.18 7.82
C VAL A 33 -15.57 0.37 7.35
N PRO A 34 -15.18 0.14 6.08
CA PRO A 34 -13.96 0.73 5.53
C PRO A 34 -14.08 2.24 5.39
N THR A 35 -12.98 2.93 5.69
CA THR A 35 -12.87 4.37 5.46
C THR A 35 -12.51 4.62 4.01
N ARG A 36 -13.34 5.38 3.30
CA ARG A 36 -13.05 5.81 1.93
C ARG A 36 -12.22 7.09 1.95
N LEU A 37 -11.00 7.02 1.44
CA LEU A 37 -10.14 8.17 1.24
C LEU A 37 -10.17 8.61 -0.24
N LYS A 38 -10.25 9.92 -0.45
CA LYS A 38 -10.05 10.54 -1.76
C LYS A 38 -8.61 11.02 -1.86
N CYS A 39 -7.86 10.46 -2.81
CA CYS A 39 -6.45 10.75 -3.05
C CYS A 39 -6.30 11.56 -4.35
N ALA A 40 -5.30 12.42 -4.42
CA ALA A 40 -4.84 12.92 -5.71
C ALA A 40 -4.05 11.82 -6.44
N ARG A 41 -4.20 11.74 -7.76
CA ARG A 41 -3.30 10.99 -8.63
C ARG A 41 -2.26 11.97 -9.16
N VAL A 42 -0.99 11.63 -8.99
CA VAL A 42 0.14 12.43 -9.45
C VAL A 42 1.00 11.65 -10.43
N GLN A 43 1.60 12.37 -11.36
CA GLN A 43 2.55 11.83 -12.31
C GLN A 43 3.96 11.78 -11.67
N VAL A 44 4.57 10.60 -11.68
CA VAL A 44 5.95 10.38 -11.24
C VAL A 44 6.79 10.01 -12.45
N LYS A 45 7.88 10.75 -12.68
CA LYS A 45 8.89 10.40 -13.67
C LYS A 45 10.03 9.69 -12.98
N ILE A 46 10.29 8.45 -13.38
CA ILE A 46 11.39 7.64 -12.90
C ILE A 46 12.38 7.55 -14.04
N ARG A 47 13.64 7.85 -13.75
CA ARG A 47 14.74 7.72 -14.71
C ARG A 47 15.66 6.60 -14.26
N ASP A 48 15.93 5.66 -15.14
CA ASP A 48 16.96 4.65 -14.91
C ASP A 48 18.34 5.34 -14.86
N ILE A 49 19.17 4.96 -13.90
CA ILE A 49 20.52 5.49 -13.71
C ILE A 49 21.47 4.91 -14.77
N LEU A 50 21.24 3.69 -15.24
CA LEU A 50 22.11 2.96 -16.15
C LEU A 50 21.85 3.36 -17.60
N ASP A 51 20.59 3.25 -18.04
CA ASP A 51 20.23 3.41 -19.44
C ASP A 51 19.61 4.77 -19.77
N LYS A 52 19.37 5.61 -18.75
CA LYS A 52 18.72 6.93 -18.83
C LYS A 52 17.29 6.91 -19.38
N ASP A 53 16.70 5.74 -19.51
CA ASP A 53 15.31 5.60 -19.90
C ASP A 53 14.38 6.23 -18.87
N GLU A 54 13.37 6.94 -19.37
CA GLU A 54 12.36 7.60 -18.55
C GLU A 54 11.04 6.84 -18.63
N VAL A 55 10.54 6.42 -17.46
CA VAL A 55 9.21 5.84 -17.31
C VAL A 55 8.33 6.81 -16.54
N ILE A 56 7.14 7.05 -17.07
CA ILE A 56 6.12 7.86 -16.42
C ILE A 56 5.09 6.92 -15.82
N ILE A 57 4.92 7.00 -14.51
CA ILE A 57 3.88 6.26 -13.78
C ILE A 57 2.92 7.22 -13.09
N GLU A 58 1.77 6.70 -12.68
CA GLU A 58 0.87 7.39 -11.78
C GLU A 58 0.95 6.82 -10.37
N ALA A 59 0.94 7.69 -9.37
CA ALA A 59 0.87 7.31 -7.96
C ALA A 59 -0.26 8.03 -7.24
N LEU A 60 -0.84 7.38 -6.23
CA LEU A 60 -1.80 8.01 -5.33
C LEU A 60 -1.07 8.71 -4.18
N GLU A 61 -1.42 9.97 -3.96
CA GLU A 61 -0.97 10.72 -2.79
C GLU A 61 -1.68 10.25 -1.51
N ILE A 62 -0.88 9.88 -0.52
CA ILE A 62 -1.34 9.49 0.82
C ILE A 62 -0.59 10.30 1.89
N ASP A 63 -1.22 10.52 3.05
CA ASP A 63 -0.59 11.28 4.13
C ASP A 63 0.61 10.52 4.72
N ASP A 64 0.46 9.22 4.91
CA ASP A 64 1.54 8.36 5.39
C ASP A 64 1.44 6.94 4.81
N VAL A 65 2.59 6.33 4.47
CA VAL A 65 2.69 4.89 4.22
C VAL A 65 2.83 4.25 5.59
N THR A 66 1.71 3.98 6.26
CA THR A 66 1.78 3.34 7.57
C THR A 66 2.17 1.88 7.38
N SER A 67 3.46 1.57 7.49
CA SER A 67 3.93 0.26 7.93
C SER A 67 3.50 0.12 9.39
N VAL A 68 2.30 -0.39 9.63
CA VAL A 68 1.88 -0.75 10.99
C VAL A 68 2.44 -2.15 11.23
N PRO A 69 3.40 -2.33 12.16
CA PRO A 69 3.69 -3.66 12.65
C PRO A 69 2.41 -4.21 13.28
N LEU A 70 1.90 -5.28 12.71
CA LEU A 70 0.69 -5.91 13.20
C LEU A 70 1.03 -6.61 14.51
N GLU A 71 0.49 -6.13 15.63
CA GLU A 71 0.66 -6.75 16.95
C GLU A 71 -0.07 -8.10 17.10
N PHE A 72 -0.84 -8.49 16.09
CA PHE A 72 -1.62 -9.73 16.08
C PHE A 72 -0.85 -10.85 15.37
N ALA A 73 -0.98 -12.08 15.88
CA ALA A 73 -0.45 -13.25 15.20
C ALA A 73 -1.05 -13.31 13.77
N PRO A 74 -0.24 -13.63 12.73
CA PRO A 74 -0.70 -13.66 11.34
C PRO A 74 -1.99 -14.47 11.12
N ILE A 75 -2.21 -15.51 11.93
CA ILE A 75 -3.39 -16.39 11.84
C ILE A 75 -4.70 -15.69 12.21
N ASP A 76 -4.69 -14.77 13.17
CA ASP A 76 -5.89 -14.05 13.61
C ASP A 76 -6.27 -12.96 12.62
N ILE A 77 -5.27 -12.35 11.99
CA ILE A 77 -5.43 -11.39 10.90
C ILE A 77 -6.02 -12.06 9.67
N ILE A 78 -5.51 -13.23 9.27
CA ILE A 78 -6.03 -13.98 8.13
C ILE A 78 -7.49 -14.40 8.37
N LYS A 79 -7.86 -14.79 9.61
CA LYS A 79 -9.26 -15.10 9.95
C LYS A 79 -10.16 -13.86 9.83
N GLU A 80 -9.74 -12.72 10.37
CA GLU A 80 -10.51 -11.48 10.32
C GLU A 80 -10.64 -10.90 8.90
N LEU A 81 -9.61 -11.09 8.06
CA LEU A 81 -9.66 -10.70 6.66
C LEU A 81 -10.61 -11.61 5.86
N LYS A 82 -10.61 -12.92 6.15
CA LYS A 82 -11.57 -13.86 5.55
C LYS A 82 -13.01 -13.56 5.93
N THR A 83 -13.30 -13.22 7.19
CA THR A 83 -14.66 -12.83 7.62
C THR A 83 -15.12 -11.51 6.98
N LYS A 84 -14.19 -10.64 6.58
CA LYS A 84 -14.47 -9.38 5.88
C LYS A 84 -14.36 -9.47 4.36
N GLU A 85 -14.11 -10.67 3.80
CA GLU A 85 -13.89 -10.91 2.37
C GLU A 85 -12.77 -10.04 1.76
N ILE A 86 -11.75 -9.70 2.56
CA ILE A 86 -10.61 -8.89 2.13
C ILE A 86 -9.49 -9.82 1.68
N ASN A 87 -9.13 -9.73 0.40
CA ASN A 87 -7.96 -10.43 -0.15
C ASN A 87 -6.71 -9.58 0.01
N LEU A 88 -5.68 -10.13 0.65
CA LEU A 88 -4.35 -9.53 0.62
C LEU A 88 -3.67 -9.88 -0.71
N CYS A 89 -3.09 -8.88 -1.37
CA CYS A 89 -2.22 -9.08 -2.53
C CYS A 89 -0.75 -8.94 -2.08
N ASP A 90 0.17 -9.65 -2.73
CA ASP A 90 1.62 -9.61 -2.47
C ASP A 90 2.04 -9.88 -1.01
N VAL A 91 1.36 -10.82 -0.35
CA VAL A 91 1.81 -11.33 0.95
C VAL A 91 2.78 -12.47 0.70
N ASP A 92 4.04 -12.24 1.00
CA ASP A 92 4.99 -13.33 1.17
C ASP A 92 4.68 -13.99 2.52
N TYR A 93 3.89 -15.06 2.49
CA TYR A 93 3.66 -15.90 3.66
C TYR A 93 4.95 -16.68 3.90
N GLY A 94 5.96 -16.00 4.46
CA GLY A 94 7.20 -16.65 4.87
C GLY A 94 6.86 -17.98 5.54
N VAL A 95 7.45 -19.06 5.04
CA VAL A 95 7.23 -20.40 5.58
C VAL A 95 7.71 -20.35 7.03
N PHE A 96 6.79 -20.20 7.98
CA PHE A 96 7.08 -20.46 9.38
C PHE A 96 7.31 -21.97 9.48
N GLY A 97 8.56 -22.36 9.22
CA GLY A 97 9.03 -23.71 9.43
C GLY A 97 8.73 -24.07 10.87
N ASN A 98 7.92 -25.12 11.05
CA ASN A 98 7.81 -25.81 12.32
C ASN A 98 9.19 -26.41 12.62
N GLU A 99 10.05 -25.64 13.26
CA GLU A 99 11.20 -26.21 13.96
C GLU A 99 10.63 -26.92 15.20
N ASN A 100 10.25 -28.18 14.98
CA ASN A 100 10.14 -29.17 16.04
C ASN A 100 11.50 -29.26 16.72
N ILE A 101 11.68 -28.53 17.82
CA ILE A 101 12.76 -28.80 18.76
C ILE A 101 12.37 -30.10 19.46
N SER A 102 12.96 -31.20 18.97
CA SER A 102 13.01 -32.49 19.65
C SER A 102 14.20 -32.53 20.59
#